data_AF-A0A9E2VAF7-F1
#
_entry.id   AF-A0A9E2VAF7-F1
#
_cell.length_a   1.000
_cell.length_b   1.000
_cell.length_c   1.000
_cell.angle_alpha   90.00
_cell.angle_beta   90.00
_cell.angle_gamma   90.00
#
_symmetry.space_group_name_H-M   'P 1'
#
loop_
_entity.id
_entity.type
_entity.pdbx_description
1 polymer ?
#
loop_
_entity_poly.entity_id
_entity_poly.type
_entity_poly.pdbx_seq_one_letter_code
_entity_poly.pdbx_strand_id
1 'polypeptide(L)'
;MSKRTKIILTIIITILLVLLVFIIYLNYENILELFENQPVVLTNQEKEMPEESPGLPEEGAPIMPPPIAVSPEEVKRGQLAQFSSSFAEKFGSYSSQNNYQNFKELKVFMTPQMWSWVENNLIISGEGDKDIYYGQTTKALSTQENSYDAVGGNAEFLVKCQRQEAGDNFVNPRVYYQDITIELERYGDNWLVAAAYWQ
;
A
#
# COMPACT_ATOMS: atom_id res chain seq x y z
N MET A 1 26.51 -5.06 30.05
CA MET A 1 25.49 -4.28 30.79
C MET A 1 25.41 -4.78 32.24
N SER A 2 25.61 -3.92 33.23
CA SER A 2 25.64 -4.33 34.65
C SER A 2 24.24 -4.75 35.13
N LYS A 3 24.15 -5.62 36.15
CA LYS A 3 22.86 -6.03 36.76
C LYS A 3 22.02 -4.81 37.20
N ARG A 4 22.70 -3.74 37.63
CA ARG A 4 22.07 -2.47 38.04
C ARG A 4 21.47 -1.71 36.86
N THR A 5 22.18 -1.67 35.73
CA THR A 5 21.70 -1.04 34.49
C THR A 5 20.45 -1.74 33.93
N LYS A 6 20.38 -3.08 34.00
CA LYS A 6 19.19 -3.83 33.58
C LYS A 6 17.96 -3.52 34.44
N ILE A 7 18.12 -3.44 35.76
CA ILE A 7 17.03 -3.11 36.69
C ILE A 7 16.49 -1.70 36.43
N ILE A 8 17.38 -0.72 36.23
CA ILE A 8 16.98 0.67 35.92
C ILE A 8 16.19 0.72 34.61
N LEU A 9 16.66 0.01 33.57
CA LEU A 9 15.98 -0.02 32.28
C LEU A 9 14.58 -0.65 32.37
N THR A 10 14.44 -1.74 33.14
CA THR A 10 13.13 -2.37 33.39
C THR A 10 12.17 -1.41 34.09
N ILE A 11 12.63 -0.70 35.13
CA ILE A 11 11.79 0.27 35.86
C ILE A 11 11.33 1.40 34.92
N ILE A 12 12.23 1.94 34.09
CA ILE A 12 11.89 3.00 33.13
C ILE A 12 10.83 2.51 32.13
N ILE A 13 10.99 1.31 31.58
CA ILE A 13 10.02 0.73 30.62
C ILE A 13 8.66 0.52 31.30
N THR A 14 8.64 0.01 32.55
CA THR A 14 7.39 -0.16 33.29
C THR A 14 6.69 1.18 33.54
N ILE A 15 7.44 2.22 33.91
CA ILE A 15 6.88 3.57 34.11
C ILE A 15 6.30 4.10 32.80
N LEU A 16 7.01 3.95 31.68
CA LEU A 16 6.53 4.38 30.37
C LEU A 16 5.24 3.64 29.94
N LEU A 17 5.14 2.34 30.20
CA LEU A 17 3.94 1.57 29.93
C LEU A 17 2.74 2.04 30.76
N VAL A 18 2.94 2.31 32.05
CA VAL A 18 1.87 2.85 32.92
C VAL A 18 1.45 4.23 32.44
N LEU A 19 2.40 5.08 32.04
CA LEU A 19 2.13 6.43 31.54
C LEU A 19 1.36 6.38 30.21
N LEU A 20 1.69 5.45 29.31
CA LEU A 20 0.96 5.21 28.07
C LEU A 20 -0.51 4.81 28.33
N VAL A 21 -0.73 3.84 29.22
CA VAL A 21 -2.08 3.40 29.60
C VAL A 21 -2.86 4.55 30.23
N PHE A 22 -2.20 5.35 31.07
CA PHE A 22 -2.80 6.52 31.69
C PHE A 22 -3.20 7.59 30.66
N ILE A 23 -2.37 7.84 29.65
CA ILE A 23 -2.70 8.76 28.55
C ILE A 23 -3.90 8.25 27.74
N ILE A 24 -3.94 6.96 27.42
CA ILE A 24 -5.08 6.35 26.70
C ILE A 24 -6.36 6.48 27.53
N TYR A 25 -6.28 6.25 28.84
CA TYR A 25 -7.41 6.41 29.75
C TYR A 25 -7.93 7.86 29.79
N LEU A 26 -7.04 8.85 29.86
CA LEU A 26 -7.42 10.27 29.84
C LEU A 26 -8.02 10.72 28.51
N ASN A 27 -7.67 10.06 27.40
CA ASN A 27 -8.14 10.41 26.06
C ASN A 27 -9.16 9.42 25.51
N TYR A 28 -9.76 8.57 26.35
CA TYR A 28 -10.63 7.49 25.90
C TYR A 28 -11.83 7.99 25.09
N GLU A 29 -12.48 9.08 25.51
CA GLU A 29 -13.61 9.67 24.77
C GLU A 29 -13.18 10.25 23.41
N ASN A 30 -12.04 10.96 23.35
CA ASN A 30 -11.47 11.49 22.11
C ASN A 30 -11.01 10.40 21.13
N ILE A 31 -10.60 9.23 21.65
CA ILE A 31 -10.18 8.08 20.84
C ILE A 31 -11.41 7.38 20.22
N LEU A 32 -12.54 7.32 20.93
CA LEU A 32 -13.78 6.74 20.40
C LEU A 32 -14.34 7.56 19.23
N GLU A 33 -14.25 8.89 19.28
CA GLU A 33 -14.66 9.76 18.17
C GLU A 33 -13.85 9.53 16.88
N LEU A 34 -12.60 9.05 16.98
CA LEU A 34 -11.77 8.72 15.81
C LEU A 34 -12.19 7.42 15.12
N PHE A 35 -12.87 6.51 15.84
CA PHE A 35 -13.40 5.26 15.28
C PHE A 35 -14.84 5.39 14.79
N GLU A 36 -15.63 6.30 15.37
CA GLU A 36 -17.03 6.55 14.99
C GLU A 36 -17.15 7.46 13.75
N ASN A 37 -16.19 8.36 13.53
CA ASN A 37 -16.20 9.30 12.40
C ASN A 37 -15.43 8.85 11.15
N GLN A 38 -15.13 7.54 10.98
CA GLN A 38 -14.74 7.07 9.66
C GLN A 38 -16.01 7.01 8.78
N PRO A 39 -16.11 7.82 7.70
CA PRO A 39 -17.21 7.67 6.77
C PRO A 39 -17.08 6.28 6.13
N VAL A 40 -17.98 5.38 6.47
CA VAL A 40 -18.24 4.17 5.70
C VAL A 40 -18.77 4.64 4.35
N VAL A 41 -17.91 4.69 3.33
CA VAL A 41 -18.35 4.90 1.95
C VAL A 41 -19.00 3.62 1.45
N LEU A 42 -20.26 3.41 1.83
CA LEU A 42 -21.17 2.54 1.11
C LEU A 42 -21.79 3.39 0.00
N THR A 43 -21.19 3.35 -1.18
CA THR A 43 -21.86 3.82 -2.40
C THR A 43 -22.89 2.77 -2.82
N ASN A 44 -24.01 2.74 -2.10
CA ASN A 44 -25.27 2.25 -2.64
C ASN A 44 -26.06 3.49 -3.07
N GLN A 45 -25.85 3.96 -4.30
CA GLN A 45 -26.83 4.82 -4.95
C GLN A 45 -28.00 3.95 -5.39
N GLU A 46 -28.95 3.75 -4.48
CA GLU A 46 -30.32 3.44 -4.87
C GLU A 46 -30.87 4.68 -5.57
N LYS A 47 -31.05 4.55 -6.88
CA LYS A 47 -31.57 5.60 -7.74
C LYS A 47 -33.06 5.78 -7.42
N GLU A 48 -33.38 6.76 -6.59
CA GLU A 48 -34.75 7.27 -6.50
C GLU A 48 -35.18 7.78 -7.89
N MET A 49 -36.29 7.21 -8.35
CA MET A 49 -36.95 7.55 -9.60
C MET A 49 -37.78 8.83 -9.37
N PRO A 50 -37.58 9.91 -10.15
CA PRO A 50 -38.48 11.04 -10.09
C PRO A 50 -39.81 10.68 -10.73
N GLU A 51 -40.88 10.96 -10.00
CA GLU A 51 -42.27 10.91 -10.41
C GLU A 51 -42.49 11.74 -11.69
N GLU A 52 -43.20 11.14 -12.65
CA GLU A 52 -43.46 11.66 -13.99
C GLU A 52 -44.35 12.92 -13.92
N SER A 53 -43.78 14.07 -14.31
CA SER A 53 -44.54 15.31 -14.52
C SER A 53 -45.02 15.38 -15.98
N PRO A 54 -46.31 15.64 -16.26
CA PRO A 54 -46.82 15.60 -17.62
C PRO A 54 -46.52 16.88 -18.39
N GLY A 55 -45.70 16.73 -19.43
CA GLY A 55 -45.96 17.27 -20.77
C GLY A 55 -45.46 18.68 -21.10
N LEU A 56 -44.41 18.74 -21.92
CA LEU A 56 -44.19 19.72 -23.00
C LEU A 56 -43.35 19.04 -24.09
N PRO A 57 -43.54 19.36 -25.39
CA PRO A 57 -43.01 18.56 -26.50
C PRO A 57 -41.48 18.71 -26.62
N GLU A 58 -40.80 17.57 -26.62
CA GLU A 58 -39.34 17.43 -26.63
C GLU A 58 -38.79 17.65 -28.04
N GLU A 59 -38.21 18.83 -28.27
CA GLU A 59 -37.39 19.11 -29.44
C GLU A 59 -36.02 18.44 -29.29
N GLY A 60 -35.87 17.28 -29.94
CA GLY A 60 -34.59 16.69 -30.36
C GLY A 60 -33.43 16.73 -29.36
N ALA A 61 -33.52 16.00 -28.24
CA ALA A 61 -32.36 15.74 -27.39
C ALA A 61 -31.29 14.94 -28.17
N PRO A 62 -30.01 15.33 -28.12
CA PRO A 62 -28.93 14.54 -28.72
C PRO A 62 -28.87 13.18 -28.03
N ILE A 63 -28.90 12.12 -28.83
CA ILE A 63 -28.82 10.73 -28.37
C ILE A 63 -27.46 10.54 -27.70
N MET A 64 -27.42 10.64 -26.37
CA MET A 64 -26.22 10.33 -25.61
C MET A 64 -26.00 8.81 -25.73
N PRO A 65 -24.84 8.34 -26.23
CA PRO A 65 -24.60 6.91 -26.33
C PRO A 65 -24.72 6.28 -24.94
N PRO A 66 -25.28 5.06 -24.84
CA PRO A 66 -25.41 4.39 -23.56
C PRO A 66 -24.04 4.26 -22.88
N PRO A 67 -23.97 4.37 -21.54
CA PRO A 67 -22.73 4.13 -20.81
C PRO A 67 -22.16 2.77 -21.21
N ILE A 68 -20.88 2.73 -21.57
CA ILE A 68 -20.18 1.48 -21.87
C ILE A 68 -20.17 0.67 -20.56
N ALA A 69 -20.88 -0.46 -20.54
CA ALA A 69 -20.83 -1.37 -19.41
C ALA A 69 -19.45 -2.04 -19.37
N VAL A 70 -18.66 -1.70 -18.36
CA VAL A 70 -17.34 -2.34 -18.11
C VAL A 70 -17.58 -3.72 -17.54
N SER A 71 -16.91 -4.74 -18.08
CA SER A 71 -17.05 -6.11 -17.59
C SER A 71 -16.45 -6.26 -16.18
N PRO A 72 -16.95 -7.19 -15.35
CA PRO A 72 -16.36 -7.47 -14.03
C PRO A 72 -14.88 -7.85 -14.10
N GLU A 73 -14.45 -8.48 -15.20
CA GLU A 73 -13.06 -8.85 -15.43
C GLU A 73 -12.17 -7.63 -15.68
N GLU A 74 -12.61 -6.68 -16.50
CA GLU A 74 -11.89 -5.41 -16.71
C GLU A 74 -11.76 -4.61 -15.42
N VAL A 75 -12.80 -4.60 -14.58
CA VAL A 75 -12.74 -4.00 -13.23
C VAL A 75 -11.67 -4.69 -12.39
N LYS A 76 -11.62 -6.04 -12.40
CA LYS A 76 -10.64 -6.80 -11.64
C LYS A 76 -9.21 -6.51 -12.10
N ARG A 77 -8.97 -6.48 -13.41
CA ARG A 77 -7.66 -6.14 -14.00
C ARG A 77 -7.21 -4.74 -13.59
N GLY A 78 -8.12 -3.75 -13.63
CA GLY A 78 -7.85 -2.40 -13.14
C GLY A 78 -7.49 -2.36 -11.65
N GLN A 79 -8.17 -3.14 -10.81
CA GLN A 79 -7.84 -3.25 -9.38
C GLN A 79 -6.45 -3.86 -9.16
N LEU A 80 -6.08 -4.91 -9.91
CA LEU A 80 -4.76 -5.53 -9.81
C LEU A 80 -3.64 -4.61 -10.32
N ALA A 81 -3.89 -3.80 -11.35
CA ALA A 81 -2.97 -2.77 -11.81
C ALA A 81 -2.76 -1.70 -10.72
N GLN A 82 -3.84 -1.20 -10.10
CA GLN A 82 -3.74 -0.23 -9.01
C GLN A 82 -3.01 -0.82 -7.79
N PHE A 83 -3.31 -2.07 -7.44
CA PHE A 83 -2.62 -2.79 -6.38
C PHE A 83 -1.12 -2.91 -6.67
N SER A 84 -0.73 -3.30 -7.88
CA SER A 84 0.68 -3.41 -8.30
C SER A 84 1.41 -2.07 -8.22
N SER A 85 0.76 -0.99 -8.65
CA SER A 85 1.26 0.38 -8.52
C SER A 85 1.53 0.74 -7.05
N SER A 86 0.55 0.56 -6.16
CA SER A 86 0.70 0.88 -4.74
C SER A 86 1.72 -0.01 -4.03
N PHE A 87 1.79 -1.29 -4.42
CA PHE A 87 2.79 -2.21 -3.91
C PHE A 87 4.20 -1.75 -4.31
N ALA A 88 4.43 -1.40 -5.58
CA ALA A 88 5.71 -0.90 -6.07
C ALA A 88 6.19 0.34 -5.30
N GLU A 89 5.29 1.28 -5.00
CA GLU A 89 5.64 2.47 -4.20
C GLU A 89 6.07 2.12 -2.78
N LYS A 90 5.30 1.29 -2.07
CA LYS A 90 5.61 0.86 -0.69
C LYS A 90 6.85 -0.03 -0.62
N PHE A 91 7.02 -0.91 -1.60
CA PHE A 91 8.15 -1.83 -1.69
C PHE A 91 9.43 -1.07 -2.06
N GLY A 92 9.33 -0.11 -2.97
CA GLY A 92 10.45 0.71 -3.38
C GLY A 92 10.79 1.85 -2.43
N SER A 93 9.99 2.11 -1.40
CA SER A 93 10.22 3.21 -0.45
C SER A 93 10.60 2.69 0.94
N TYR A 94 11.84 2.92 1.35
CA TYR A 94 12.37 2.45 2.63
C TYR A 94 13.50 3.35 3.13
N SER A 95 13.86 3.23 4.41
CA SER A 95 15.05 3.87 4.98
C SER A 95 15.77 2.97 5.98
N SER A 96 17.09 3.15 6.10
CA SER A 96 17.93 2.43 7.07
C SER A 96 17.51 2.70 8.52
N GLN A 97 16.91 3.87 8.81
CA GLN A 97 16.47 4.25 10.15
C GLN A 97 15.12 3.65 10.57
N ASN A 98 14.26 3.25 9.63
CA ASN A 98 12.96 2.64 9.97
C ASN A 98 13.04 1.11 10.17
N ASN A 99 14.26 0.55 10.25
CA ASN A 99 14.50 -0.88 10.45
C ASN A 99 13.66 -1.76 9.49
N TYR A 100 13.49 -1.27 8.24
CA TYR A 100 12.76 -1.93 7.17
C TYR A 100 11.29 -2.29 7.48
N GLN A 101 10.63 -1.51 8.33
CA GLN A 101 9.25 -1.76 8.75
C GLN A 101 8.24 -1.79 7.58
N ASN A 102 8.49 -1.03 6.51
CA ASN A 102 7.67 -1.03 5.30
C ASN A 102 7.55 -2.43 4.69
N PHE A 103 8.63 -3.23 4.69
CA PHE A 103 8.57 -4.59 4.17
C PHE A 103 7.71 -5.51 5.05
N LYS A 104 7.76 -5.32 6.38
CA LYS A 104 6.94 -6.09 7.33
C LYS A 104 5.45 -5.79 7.16
N GLU A 105 5.10 -4.52 6.92
CA GLU A 105 3.73 -4.11 6.61
C GLU A 105 3.23 -4.70 5.29
N LEU A 106 4.14 -4.93 4.33
CA LEU A 106 3.80 -5.54 3.05
C LEU A 106 3.62 -7.07 3.11
N LYS A 107 3.98 -7.72 4.21
CA LYS A 107 3.91 -9.18 4.35
C LYS A 107 2.55 -9.76 3.98
N VAL A 108 1.47 -9.10 4.36
CA VAL A 108 0.09 -9.57 4.09
C VAL A 108 -0.29 -9.57 2.61
N PHE A 109 0.50 -8.88 1.79
CA PHE A 109 0.31 -8.77 0.34
C PHE A 109 1.26 -9.68 -0.45
N MET A 110 2.07 -10.49 0.22
CA MET A 110 3.08 -11.35 -0.39
C MET A 110 2.72 -12.82 -0.20
N THR A 111 3.09 -13.65 -1.16
CA THR A 111 3.09 -15.11 -0.95
C THR A 111 4.10 -15.48 0.15
N PRO A 112 3.96 -16.64 0.82
CA PRO A 112 4.94 -17.10 1.81
C PRO A 112 6.38 -17.14 1.25
N GLN A 113 6.52 -17.52 -0.03
CA GLN A 113 7.78 -17.60 -0.75
C GLN A 113 8.39 -16.21 -0.95
N MET A 114 7.60 -15.25 -1.44
CA MET A 114 8.06 -13.87 -1.61
C MET A 114 8.45 -13.24 -0.27
N TRP A 115 7.62 -13.43 0.77
CA TRP A 115 7.96 -12.94 2.11
C TRP A 115 9.28 -13.52 2.60
N SER A 116 9.51 -14.82 2.44
CA SER A 116 10.77 -15.46 2.84
C SER A 116 11.96 -14.87 2.08
N TRP A 117 11.81 -14.58 0.78
CA TRP A 117 12.85 -13.91 0.01
C TRP A 117 13.14 -12.50 0.53
N VAL A 118 12.10 -11.69 0.80
CA VAL A 118 12.23 -10.32 1.33
C VAL A 118 12.92 -10.32 2.70
N GLU A 119 12.50 -11.21 3.60
CA GLU A 119 13.06 -11.33 4.94
C GLU A 119 14.57 -11.65 4.89
N ASN A 120 14.96 -12.61 4.05
CA ASN A 120 16.36 -13.03 3.94
C ASN A 120 17.26 -12.01 3.20
N ASN A 121 16.76 -11.42 2.11
CA ASN A 121 17.60 -10.63 1.19
C ASN A 121 17.54 -9.13 1.44
N LEU A 122 16.44 -8.59 1.95
CA LEU A 122 16.26 -7.15 2.14
C LEU A 122 16.33 -6.75 3.61
N ILE A 123 15.69 -7.51 4.50
CA ILE A 123 15.64 -7.17 5.93
C ILE A 123 16.93 -7.63 6.63
N ILE A 124 17.19 -8.94 6.67
CA ILE A 124 18.34 -9.51 7.41
C ILE A 124 19.67 -8.98 6.85
N SER A 125 19.80 -8.92 5.53
CA SER A 125 21.03 -8.43 4.88
C SER A 125 21.24 -6.92 5.07
N GLY A 126 20.18 -6.14 5.27
CA GLY A 126 20.22 -4.70 5.45
C GLY A 126 20.49 -4.23 6.89
N GLU A 127 20.37 -5.10 7.89
CA GLU A 127 20.56 -4.71 9.31
C GLU A 127 22.02 -4.44 9.71
N GLY A 128 22.99 -4.70 8.82
CA GLY A 128 24.43 -4.71 9.12
C GLY A 128 25.14 -3.34 9.19
N ASP A 129 24.57 -2.26 8.65
CA ASP A 129 25.22 -0.94 8.62
C ASP A 129 24.20 0.19 8.85
N LYS A 130 24.23 0.80 10.03
CA LYS A 130 23.28 1.84 10.47
C LYS A 130 23.92 3.21 10.66
N ASP A 131 25.21 3.34 10.39
CA ASP A 131 25.98 4.55 10.70
C ASP A 131 25.73 5.65 9.67
N ILE A 132 25.25 5.31 8.47
CA ILE A 132 24.93 6.24 7.38
C ILE A 132 23.44 6.16 7.06
N TYR A 133 22.78 7.33 7.00
CA TYR A 133 21.38 7.39 6.58
C TYR A 133 21.29 7.05 5.10
N TYR A 134 20.41 6.10 4.78
CA TYR A 134 19.99 5.84 3.42
C TYR A 134 18.47 5.80 3.38
N GLY A 135 17.88 6.61 2.52
CA GLY A 135 16.46 6.63 2.23
C GLY A 135 16.21 6.53 0.74
N GLN A 136 15.20 5.76 0.39
CA GLN A 136 14.69 5.64 -0.96
C GLN A 136 13.21 5.99 -0.94
N THR A 137 12.78 6.83 -1.87
CA THR A 137 11.36 7.07 -2.18
C THR A 137 11.09 6.64 -3.61
N THR A 138 9.97 5.98 -3.82
CA THR A 138 9.50 5.52 -5.13
C THR A 138 8.11 6.09 -5.41
N LYS A 139 7.93 6.61 -6.61
CA LYS A 139 6.64 7.05 -7.16
C LYS A 139 6.31 6.23 -8.40
N ALA A 140 5.14 5.61 -8.44
CA ALA A 140 4.65 4.96 -9.64
C ALA A 140 4.12 6.01 -10.62
N LEU A 141 4.48 5.86 -11.89
CA LEU A 141 4.13 6.78 -12.97
C LEU A 141 3.06 6.19 -13.88
N SER A 142 3.19 4.90 -14.20
CA SER A 142 2.21 4.14 -14.95
C SER A 142 2.33 2.66 -14.62
N THR A 143 1.24 1.92 -14.83
CA THR A 143 1.21 0.47 -14.70
C THR A 143 0.64 -0.12 -15.99
N GLN A 144 1.34 -1.08 -16.55
CA GLN A 144 0.95 -1.80 -17.75
C GLN A 144 0.77 -3.28 -17.40
N GLU A 145 -0.34 -3.86 -17.82
CA GLU A 145 -0.52 -5.31 -17.75
C GLU A 145 0.29 -5.98 -18.87
N ASN A 146 1.17 -6.91 -18.48
CA ASN A 146 1.92 -7.75 -19.42
C ASN A 146 1.19 -9.06 -19.67
N SER A 147 0.65 -9.68 -18.62
CA SER A 147 -0.17 -10.89 -18.75
C SER A 147 -1.25 -10.95 -17.65
N TYR A 148 -2.35 -11.64 -17.96
CA TYR A 148 -3.41 -11.93 -17.02
C TYR A 148 -4.08 -13.26 -17.39
N ASP A 149 -4.04 -14.21 -16.47
CA ASP A 149 -4.72 -15.49 -16.55
C ASP A 149 -5.60 -15.67 -15.31
N ALA A 150 -6.89 -15.36 -15.46
CA ALA A 150 -7.87 -15.49 -14.40
C ALA A 150 -8.07 -16.94 -13.93
N VAL A 151 -7.88 -17.92 -14.82
CA VAL A 151 -8.15 -19.34 -14.56
C VAL A 151 -6.93 -19.98 -13.91
N GLY A 152 -5.74 -19.76 -14.47
CA GLY A 152 -4.47 -20.19 -13.88
C GLY A 152 -4.08 -19.41 -12.64
N GLY A 153 -4.69 -18.24 -12.42
CA GLY A 153 -4.48 -17.42 -11.23
C GLY A 153 -3.14 -16.69 -11.23
N ASN A 154 -2.69 -16.24 -12.41
CA ASN A 154 -1.42 -15.52 -12.57
C ASN A 154 -1.65 -14.18 -13.26
N ALA A 155 -0.89 -13.16 -12.88
CA ALA A 155 -0.88 -11.88 -13.59
C ALA A 155 0.49 -11.21 -13.46
N GLU A 156 0.88 -10.46 -14.47
CA GLU A 156 2.14 -9.73 -14.48
C GLU A 156 1.88 -8.28 -14.88
N PHE A 157 2.46 -7.36 -14.11
CA PHE A 157 2.38 -5.93 -14.35
C PHE A 157 3.77 -5.30 -14.39
N LEU A 158 4.03 -4.49 -15.41
CA LEU A 158 5.17 -3.59 -15.48
C LEU A 158 4.77 -2.23 -14.92
N VAL A 159 5.40 -1.82 -13.82
CA VAL A 159 5.20 -0.50 -13.21
C VAL A 159 6.39 0.37 -13.53
N LYS A 160 6.14 1.51 -14.20
CA LYS A 160 7.17 2.53 -14.43
C LYS A 160 7.30 3.38 -13.19
N CYS A 161 8.50 3.55 -12.66
CA CYS A 161 8.71 4.34 -11.45
C CYS A 161 9.74 5.45 -11.63
N GLN A 162 9.52 6.54 -10.88
CA GLN A 162 10.54 7.51 -10.54
C GLN A 162 11.02 7.22 -9.12
N ARG A 163 12.33 7.19 -8.94
CA ARG A 163 12.98 6.89 -7.67
C ARG A 163 13.87 8.04 -7.25
N GLN A 164 13.89 8.31 -5.96
CA GLN A 164 14.70 9.34 -5.35
C GLN A 164 15.50 8.76 -4.18
N GLU A 165 16.83 8.86 -4.27
CA GLU A 165 17.77 8.48 -3.22
C GLU A 165 18.15 9.70 -2.38
N ALA A 166 17.97 9.58 -1.06
CA ALA A 166 18.45 10.52 -0.06
C ALA A 166 19.49 9.80 0.81
N GLY A 167 20.77 10.08 0.55
CA GLY A 167 21.86 9.74 1.48
C GLY A 167 22.14 10.90 2.43
N ASP A 168 23.41 11.15 2.75
CA ASP A 168 23.81 12.25 3.64
C ASP A 168 23.52 13.65 3.08
N ASN A 169 23.33 13.79 1.76
CA ASN A 169 23.05 15.07 1.11
C ASN A 169 21.57 15.19 0.72
N PHE A 170 20.77 15.71 1.66
CA PHE A 170 19.35 16.01 1.44
C PHE A 170 19.10 17.17 0.46
N VAL A 171 20.12 17.95 0.12
CA VAL A 171 19.97 19.16 -0.72
C VAL A 171 19.82 18.82 -2.19
N ASN A 172 20.47 17.74 -2.66
CA ASN A 172 20.42 17.29 -4.04
C ASN A 172 20.23 15.76 -4.09
N PRO A 173 19.01 15.27 -3.82
CA PRO A 173 18.74 13.85 -3.89
C PRO A 173 18.86 13.36 -5.34
N ARG A 174 19.40 12.16 -5.53
CA ARG A 174 19.56 11.58 -6.86
C ARG A 174 18.22 11.05 -7.33
N VAL A 175 17.71 11.61 -8.43
CA VAL A 175 16.47 11.16 -9.09
C VAL A 175 16.82 10.33 -10.32
N TYR A 176 16.17 9.18 -10.47
CA TYR A 176 16.31 8.29 -11.62
C TYR A 176 15.00 7.57 -11.90
N TYR A 177 14.92 6.97 -13.09
CA TYR A 177 13.77 6.17 -13.50
C TYR A 177 14.19 4.70 -13.51
N GLN A 178 13.33 3.87 -12.95
CA GLN A 178 13.54 2.43 -12.94
C GLN A 178 12.17 1.76 -12.95
N ASP A 179 12.01 0.77 -13.82
CA ASP A 179 10.78 0.01 -13.91
C ASP A 179 10.86 -1.20 -12.97
N ILE A 180 9.70 -1.69 -12.53
CA ILE A 180 9.59 -2.92 -11.74
C ILE A 180 8.52 -3.83 -12.33
N THR A 181 8.85 -5.10 -12.47
CA THR A 181 7.88 -6.15 -12.79
C THR A 181 7.33 -6.71 -11.50
N ILE A 182 6.00 -6.73 -11.38
CA ILE A 182 5.25 -7.33 -10.28
C ILE A 182 4.52 -8.57 -10.80
N GLU A 183 4.84 -9.72 -10.23
CA GLU A 183 4.17 -10.98 -10.51
C GLU A 183 3.17 -11.28 -9.39
N LEU A 184 1.93 -11.53 -9.76
CA LEU A 184 0.83 -11.86 -8.86
C LEU A 184 0.40 -13.30 -9.06
N GLU A 185 0.12 -13.98 -7.95
CA GLU A 185 -0.47 -15.30 -7.92
C GLU A 185 -1.72 -15.30 -7.05
N ARG A 186 -2.71 -16.11 -7.43
CA ARG A 186 -3.92 -16.31 -6.64
C ARG A 186 -3.64 -17.30 -5.52
N TYR A 187 -3.75 -16.83 -4.29
CA TYR A 187 -3.62 -17.63 -3.07
C TYR A 187 -4.98 -17.67 -2.35
N GLY A 188 -5.73 -18.76 -2.57
CA GLY A 188 -7.13 -18.87 -2.15
C GLY A 188 -8.01 -17.88 -2.93
N ASP A 189 -8.68 -16.96 -2.21
CA ASP A 189 -9.52 -15.92 -2.81
C ASP A 189 -8.80 -14.59 -3.04
N ASN A 190 -7.53 -14.49 -2.62
CA ASN A 190 -6.75 -13.27 -2.71
C ASN A 190 -5.68 -13.37 -3.80
N TRP A 191 -5.36 -12.22 -4.39
CA TRP A 191 -4.18 -12.08 -5.24
C TRP A 191 -3.05 -11.54 -4.38
N LEU A 192 -1.91 -12.23 -4.38
CA LEU A 192 -0.73 -11.88 -3.62
C LEU A 192 0.46 -11.72 -4.56
N VAL A 193 1.43 -10.90 -4.16
CA VAL A 193 2.69 -10.73 -4.89
C VAL A 193 3.55 -11.96 -4.69
N ALA A 194 3.81 -12.67 -5.79
CA ALA A 194 4.72 -13.80 -5.85
C ALA A 194 6.16 -13.36 -6.10
N ALA A 195 6.35 -12.27 -6.84
CA ALA A 195 7.67 -11.67 -7.03
C ALA A 195 7.62 -10.19 -7.42
N ALA A 196 8.75 -9.51 -7.21
CA ALA A 196 8.95 -8.11 -7.60
C ALA A 196 10.41 -7.87 -8.01
N TYR A 197 10.65 -7.47 -9.27
CA TYR A 197 12.00 -7.35 -9.85
C TYR A 197 12.22 -5.98 -10.50
N TRP A 198 13.17 -5.21 -9.96
CA TRP A 198 13.65 -3.98 -10.58
C TRP A 198 14.40 -4.30 -11.88
N GLN A 199 14.15 -3.51 -12.93
CA GLN A 199 14.78 -3.64 -14.26
C GLN A 199 15.93 -2.64 -14.44
#